data_AF-A0ABD1JMA9-F1
#
_entry.id   AF-A0ABD1JMA9-F1
#
_cell.length_a   1.000
_cell.length_b   1.000
_cell.length_c   1.000
_cell.angle_alpha   90.00
_cell.angle_beta   90.00
_cell.angle_gamma   90.00
#
_symmetry.space_group_name_H-M   'P 1'
#
loop_
_entity.id
_entity.type
_entity.pdbx_description
1 polymer ?
#
loop_
_entity_poly.entity_id
_entity_poly.type
_entity_poly.pdbx_seq_one_letter_code
_entity_poly.pdbx_strand_id
1 'polypeptide(L)'
;MKEPLDERYVKNAAVLPDLRKPTPAPTPIPTPKPSFSNGPLPQEEPVKIHGYNVENFKRIYHSVVDPKLTTKSGNPRPYGLQMGRVIKQRMWEKFQCPSFLETEGADGRVWISESYCSPTLEPYAPVIDVDISEEPMPEKPKRKRARR
;
A
#
# COMPACT_ATOMS: atom_id res chain seq x y z
N MET A 1 -28.39 11.01 1.02
CA MET A 1 -27.60 12.22 1.31
C MET A 1 -26.20 11.75 1.67
N LYS A 2 -25.15 12.18 0.96
CA LYS A 2 -23.76 11.83 1.32
C LYS A 2 -23.26 12.90 2.28
N GLU A 3 -22.84 12.50 3.48
CA GLU A 3 -22.11 13.41 4.37
C GLU A 3 -20.85 13.90 3.65
N PRO A 4 -20.59 15.22 3.63
CA PRO A 4 -19.36 15.74 3.06
C PRO A 4 -18.17 15.24 3.89
N LEU A 5 -17.10 14.87 3.20
CA LEU A 5 -15.87 14.42 3.84
C LEU A 5 -15.27 15.57 4.65
N ASP A 6 -14.90 15.30 5.91
CA ASP A 6 -14.26 16.25 6.83
C ASP A 6 -13.07 16.96 6.14
N GLU A 7 -13.00 18.30 6.21
CA GLU A 7 -12.03 19.13 5.45
C GLU A 7 -10.56 18.71 5.64
N ARG A 8 -10.23 18.19 6.83
CA ARG A 8 -8.91 17.62 7.17
C ARG A 8 -8.46 16.48 6.25
N TYR A 9 -9.40 15.73 5.68
CA TYR A 9 -9.12 14.62 4.75
C TYR A 9 -9.01 15.10 3.31
N VAL A 10 -9.65 16.23 2.97
CA VAL A 10 -9.56 16.85 1.64
C VAL A 10 -8.19 17.48 1.42
N LYS A 11 -7.63 18.12 2.45
CA LYS A 11 -6.35 18.85 2.36
C LYS A 11 -5.15 17.99 1.92
N ASN A 12 -5.18 16.69 2.19
CA ASN A 12 -4.09 15.76 1.87
C ASN A 12 -4.49 14.69 0.84
N ALA A 13 -5.65 14.83 0.20
CA ALA A 13 -6.11 13.86 -0.79
C ALA A 13 -5.24 13.97 -2.06
N ALA A 14 -4.65 12.85 -2.48
CA ALA A 14 -4.01 12.77 -3.78
C ALA A 14 -5.09 12.98 -4.87
N VAL A 15 -4.84 13.90 -5.80
CA VAL A 15 -5.70 14.09 -6.97
C VAL A 15 -5.45 12.91 -7.91
N LEU A 16 -6.26 11.87 -7.78
CA LEU A 16 -6.22 10.74 -8.70
C LEU A 16 -6.85 11.17 -10.04
N PRO A 17 -6.20 10.88 -11.19
CA PRO A 17 -6.81 11.13 -12.48
C PRO A 17 -8.11 10.35 -12.60
N ASP A 18 -9.16 11.01 -13.08
CA ASP A 18 -10.44 10.38 -13.33
C ASP A 18 -10.32 9.47 -14.55
N LEU A 19 -10.16 8.17 -14.30
CA LEU A 19 -10.00 7.13 -15.32
C LEU A 19 -11.23 6.99 -16.24
N ARG A 20 -12.33 7.70 -15.96
CA ARG A 20 -13.57 7.68 -16.77
C ARG A 20 -13.68 8.87 -17.73
N LYS A 21 -12.77 9.84 -17.68
CA LYS A 21 -12.82 11.01 -18.57
C LYS A 21 -12.08 10.70 -19.88
N PRO A 22 -12.76 10.67 -21.03
CA PRO A 22 -12.08 10.61 -22.32
C PRO A 22 -11.31 11.92 -22.55
N THR A 23 -10.01 11.81 -22.76
CA THR A 23 -9.11 12.92 -23.09
C THR A 23 -9.48 13.49 -24.47
N PRO A 24 -9.55 14.83 -24.66
CA PRO A 24 -9.70 15.43 -25.98
C PRO A 24 -8.44 15.18 -26.83
N ALA A 25 -8.63 14.64 -28.03
CA ALA A 25 -7.58 14.13 -28.90
C ALA A 25 -6.78 15.22 -29.63
N PRO A 26 -5.44 15.09 -29.71
CA PRO A 26 -4.68 15.53 -30.87
C PRO A 26 -4.43 14.36 -31.85
N THR A 27 -4.45 14.70 -33.14
CA THR A 27 -4.14 13.99 -34.41
C THR A 27 -3.52 12.57 -34.40
N PRO A 28 -3.85 11.73 -35.41
CA PRO A 28 -3.72 10.28 -35.35
C PRO A 28 -2.29 9.79 -35.57
N ILE A 29 -1.63 9.43 -34.48
CA ILE A 29 -0.60 8.37 -34.48
C ILE A 29 -1.38 7.04 -34.41
N PRO A 30 -0.97 5.94 -35.09
CA PRO A 30 -1.59 4.64 -34.87
C PRO A 30 -1.18 4.14 -33.47
N THR A 31 -1.85 4.68 -32.46
CA THR A 31 -1.78 4.26 -31.07
C THR A 31 -2.49 2.91 -30.98
N PRO A 32 -1.86 1.87 -30.42
CA PRO A 32 -2.55 0.61 -30.18
C PRO A 32 -3.77 0.92 -29.31
N LYS A 33 -4.97 0.64 -29.84
CA LYS A 33 -6.20 0.74 -29.08
C LYS A 33 -6.01 -0.06 -27.79
N PRO A 34 -6.33 0.48 -26.60
CA PRO A 34 -6.60 -0.39 -25.47
C PRO A 34 -7.82 -1.21 -25.88
N SER A 35 -7.57 -2.40 -26.40
CA SER A 35 -8.58 -3.42 -26.61
C SER A 35 -9.02 -3.84 -25.23
N PHE A 36 -9.98 -3.10 -24.67
CA PHE A 36 -10.92 -3.68 -23.72
C PHE A 36 -11.66 -4.74 -24.52
N SER A 37 -11.11 -5.94 -24.48
CA SER A 37 -11.78 -7.14 -24.95
C SER A 37 -13.15 -7.17 -24.28
N ASN A 38 -14.22 -7.10 -25.06
CA ASN A 38 -15.58 -7.46 -24.63
C ASN A 38 -15.72 -8.99 -24.39
N GLY A 39 -14.60 -9.71 -24.27
CA GLY A 39 -14.59 -11.09 -23.81
C GLY A 39 -15.06 -11.17 -22.36
N PRO A 40 -15.46 -12.37 -21.90
CA PRO A 40 -15.79 -12.59 -20.50
C PRO A 40 -14.66 -12.01 -19.65
N LEU A 41 -14.98 -11.12 -18.70
CA LEU A 41 -14.05 -10.81 -17.61
C LEU A 41 -13.50 -12.15 -17.12
N PRO A 42 -12.17 -12.33 -17.04
CA PRO A 42 -11.61 -13.49 -16.34
C PRO A 42 -12.36 -13.55 -15.02
N GLN A 43 -13.01 -14.70 -14.73
CA GLN A 43 -13.86 -14.84 -13.55
C GLN A 43 -13.18 -14.15 -12.39
N GLU A 44 -13.84 -13.16 -11.77
CA GLU A 44 -13.22 -12.30 -10.75
C GLU A 44 -12.59 -13.21 -9.69
N GLU A 45 -11.29 -13.45 -9.82
CA GLU A 45 -10.59 -14.26 -8.87
C GLU A 45 -10.65 -13.48 -7.56
N PRO A 46 -11.10 -14.09 -6.46
CA PRO A 46 -11.20 -13.39 -5.20
C PRO A 46 -9.86 -12.72 -4.86
N VAL A 47 -9.90 -11.46 -4.45
CA VAL A 47 -8.70 -10.67 -4.17
C VAL A 47 -7.78 -11.41 -3.19
N LYS A 48 -6.53 -11.61 -3.61
CA LYS A 48 -5.45 -12.19 -2.80
C LYS A 48 -4.39 -11.14 -2.49
N ILE A 49 -3.81 -11.24 -1.30
CA ILE A 49 -2.70 -10.41 -0.81
C ILE A 49 -1.59 -11.38 -0.40
N HIS A 50 -0.44 -11.34 -1.07
CA HIS A 50 0.66 -12.28 -0.87
C HIS A 50 0.24 -13.76 -0.94
N GLY A 51 -0.66 -14.09 -1.87
CA GLY A 51 -1.23 -15.45 -1.99
C GLY A 51 -2.30 -15.81 -0.94
N TYR A 52 -2.57 -14.96 0.04
CA TYR A 52 -3.61 -15.15 1.05
C TYR A 52 -4.91 -14.45 0.66
N ASN A 53 -6.06 -15.03 1.00
CA ASN A 53 -7.32 -14.27 0.98
C ASN A 53 -7.29 -13.15 2.04
N VAL A 54 -8.20 -12.19 1.90
CA VAL A 54 -8.28 -11.01 2.78
C VAL A 54 -8.38 -11.38 4.27
N GLU A 55 -9.16 -12.40 4.63
CA GLU A 55 -9.38 -12.77 6.03
C GLU A 55 -8.13 -13.39 6.67
N ASN A 56 -7.44 -14.26 5.93
CA ASN A 56 -6.18 -14.85 6.36
C ASN A 56 -5.09 -13.78 6.47
N PHE A 57 -5.01 -12.85 5.52
CA PHE A 57 -4.09 -11.72 5.58
C PHE A 57 -4.33 -10.87 6.83
N LYS A 58 -5.59 -10.50 7.11
CA LYS A 58 -5.96 -9.74 8.32
C LYS A 58 -5.52 -10.46 9.59
N ARG A 59 -5.78 -11.77 9.68
CA ARG A 59 -5.37 -12.58 10.83
C ARG A 59 -3.85 -12.54 11.04
N ILE A 60 -3.07 -12.70 9.96
CA ILE A 60 -1.60 -12.61 10.03
C ILE A 60 -1.17 -11.20 10.44
N TYR A 61 -1.73 -10.16 9.82
CA TYR A 61 -1.46 -8.76 10.14
C TYR A 61 -1.66 -8.48 11.63
N HIS A 62 -2.85 -8.77 12.18
CA HIS A 62 -3.16 -8.56 13.59
C HIS A 62 -2.23 -9.34 14.52
N SER A 63 -1.91 -10.60 14.17
CA SER A 63 -0.98 -11.41 14.96
C SER A 63 0.44 -10.82 15.06
N VAL A 64 0.87 -10.04 14.05
CA VAL A 64 2.21 -9.43 14.00
C VAL A 64 2.20 -8.03 14.60
N VAL A 65 1.19 -7.23 14.27
CA VAL A 65 1.13 -5.80 14.56
C VAL A 65 0.63 -5.53 15.98
N ASP A 66 -0.46 -6.15 16.41
CA ASP A 66 -1.12 -5.82 17.68
C ASP A 66 -0.21 -6.02 18.91
N PRO A 67 0.60 -7.09 19.00
CA PRO A 67 1.55 -7.26 20.11
C PRO A 67 2.67 -6.20 20.14
N LYS A 68 2.91 -5.49 19.03
CA LYS A 68 3.89 -4.40 18.95
C LYS A 68 3.27 -3.05 19.29
N LEU A 69 1.98 -2.89 19.03
CA LEU A 69 1.25 -1.67 19.33
C LEU A 69 0.70 -1.62 20.76
N THR A 70 0.78 -2.71 21.52
CA THR A 70 0.24 -2.78 22.88
C THR A 70 1.34 -3.05 23.93
N THR A 71 1.17 -2.47 25.11
CA THR A 71 1.98 -2.80 26.29
C THR A 71 1.50 -4.11 26.92
N LYS A 72 2.32 -4.71 27.79
CA LYS A 72 1.89 -5.90 28.55
C LYS A 72 0.64 -5.63 29.40
N SER A 73 0.41 -4.37 29.76
CA SER A 73 -0.76 -3.90 30.51
C SER A 73 -1.93 -3.50 29.60
N GLY A 74 -1.87 -3.77 28.30
CA GLY A 74 -2.94 -3.48 27.33
C GLY A 74 -2.98 -2.05 26.79
N ASN A 75 -2.18 -1.12 27.32
CA ASN A 75 -2.16 0.27 26.85
C ASN A 75 -1.50 0.40 25.45
N PRO A 76 -2.00 1.27 24.57
CA PRO A 76 -1.35 1.57 23.29
C PRO A 76 0.07 2.12 23.48
N ARG A 77 1.00 1.66 22.67
CA ARG A 77 2.36 2.18 22.60
C ARG A 77 2.45 3.30 21.56
N PRO A 78 3.20 4.38 21.84
CA PRO A 78 3.51 5.39 20.82
C PRO A 78 4.16 4.73 19.60
N TYR A 79 3.66 5.06 18.41
CA TYR A 79 4.22 4.56 17.17
C TYR A 79 5.48 5.35 16.81
N GLY A 80 6.57 4.64 16.50
CA GLY A 80 7.83 5.24 16.07
C GLY A 80 8.48 4.46 14.94
N LEU A 81 9.40 5.10 14.22
CA LEU A 81 10.04 4.55 13.03
C LEU A 81 10.67 3.17 13.27
N GLN A 82 11.44 3.01 14.36
CA GLN A 82 12.07 1.75 14.70
C GLN A 82 11.06 0.62 14.91
N MET A 83 9.92 0.94 15.52
CA MET A 83 8.85 -0.04 15.71
C MET A 83 8.19 -0.41 14.38
N GLY A 84 8.00 0.57 13.48
CA GLY A 84 7.55 0.33 12.11
C GLY A 84 8.49 -0.60 11.34
N ARG A 85 9.81 -0.39 11.42
CA ARG A 85 10.82 -1.27 10.83
C ARG A 85 10.72 -2.70 11.37
N VAL A 86 10.57 -2.86 12.69
CA VAL A 86 10.38 -4.19 13.32
C VAL A 86 9.09 -4.87 12.86
N ILE A 87 7.99 -4.13 12.73
CA ILE A 87 6.71 -4.67 12.24
C ILE A 87 6.86 -5.12 10.78
N LYS A 88 7.47 -4.28 9.93
CA LYS A 88 7.73 -4.60 8.51
C LYS A 88 8.60 -5.85 8.37
N GLN A 89 9.68 -5.96 9.15
CA GLN A 89 10.53 -7.16 9.18
C GLN A 89 9.75 -8.42 9.54
N ARG A 90 8.92 -8.37 10.58
CA ARG A 90 8.13 -9.54 10.99
C ARG A 90 7.05 -9.93 9.98
N MET A 91 6.43 -8.96 9.32
CA MET A 91 5.49 -9.23 8.23
C MET A 91 6.22 -9.87 7.05
N TRP A 92 7.38 -9.34 6.67
CA TRP A 92 8.23 -9.88 5.61
C TRP A 92 8.55 -11.37 5.84
N GLU A 93 9.01 -11.71 7.04
CA GLU A 93 9.26 -13.11 7.44
C GLU A 93 7.99 -13.96 7.39
N LYS A 94 6.85 -13.43 7.88
CA LYS A 94 5.57 -14.15 7.90
C LYS A 94 5.01 -14.43 6.51
N PHE A 95 5.26 -13.55 5.55
CA PHE A 95 4.85 -13.69 4.15
C PHE A 95 5.91 -14.35 3.28
N GLN A 96 6.90 -15.03 3.87
CA GLN A 96 7.94 -15.76 3.14
C GLN A 96 8.72 -14.86 2.18
N CYS A 97 9.14 -13.69 2.66
CA CYS A 97 10.03 -12.77 1.94
C CYS A 97 9.56 -12.48 0.50
N PRO A 98 8.39 -11.86 0.32
CA PRO A 98 7.79 -11.67 -1.00
C PRO A 98 8.60 -10.69 -1.84
N SER A 99 9.09 -11.12 -3.00
CA SER A 99 9.82 -10.29 -3.95
C SER A 99 9.04 -10.12 -5.25
N PHE A 100 9.06 -8.91 -5.80
CA PHE A 100 8.36 -8.57 -7.04
C PHE A 100 9.34 -8.46 -8.20
N LEU A 101 8.97 -9.10 -9.31
CA LEU A 101 9.66 -8.98 -10.58
C LEU A 101 8.73 -8.30 -11.58
N GLU A 102 9.22 -7.19 -12.12
CA GLU A 102 8.57 -6.42 -13.17
C GLU A 102 9.09 -6.90 -14.54
N THR A 103 8.19 -7.22 -15.46
CA THR A 103 8.55 -7.63 -16.83
C THR A 103 7.69 -6.87 -17.83
N GLU A 104 8.33 -6.14 -18.72
CA GLU A 104 7.66 -5.43 -19.81
C GLU A 104 7.43 -6.38 -21.00
N GLY A 105 6.18 -6.53 -21.40
CA GLY A 105 5.79 -7.27 -22.59
C GLY A 105 6.03 -6.47 -23.86
N ALA A 106 6.12 -7.15 -25.00
CA ALA A 106 6.33 -6.52 -26.32
C ALA A 106 5.18 -5.58 -26.74
N ASP A 107 4.03 -5.64 -26.06
CA ASP A 107 2.87 -4.77 -26.23
C ASP A 107 2.93 -3.52 -25.33
N GLY A 108 4.03 -3.31 -24.60
CA GLY A 108 4.22 -2.22 -23.64
C GLY A 108 3.46 -2.42 -22.33
N ARG A 109 2.91 -3.61 -22.06
CA ARG A 109 2.25 -3.92 -20.79
C ARG A 109 3.26 -4.45 -19.79
N VAL A 110 3.17 -3.94 -18.57
CA VAL A 110 4.01 -4.38 -17.46
C VAL A 110 3.31 -5.48 -16.67
N TRP A 111 4.00 -6.62 -16.53
CA TRP A 111 3.59 -7.74 -15.68
C TRP A 111 4.38 -7.70 -14.37
N ILE A 112 3.66 -7.77 -13.26
CA ILE A 112 4.27 -7.88 -11.93
C ILE A 112 4.04 -9.30 -11.45
N SER A 113 5.12 -10.08 -11.36
CA SER A 113 5.10 -11.42 -10.77
C SER A 113 5.66 -11.37 -9.35
N GLU A 114 4.95 -11.95 -8.40
CA GLU A 114 5.40 -12.11 -7.02
C GLU A 114 6.06 -13.49 -6.84
N SER A 115 7.17 -13.51 -6.10
CA SER A 115 7.93 -14.71 -5.74
C SER A 115 8.17 -14.73 -4.24
N TYR A 116 8.40 -15.90 -3.65
CA TYR A 116 8.58 -16.07 -2.21
C TYR A 116 9.90 -16.77 -1.93
N CYS A 117 10.64 -16.28 -0.93
CA CYS A 117 11.94 -16.80 -0.57
C CYS A 117 12.00 -17.20 0.91
N SER A 118 12.93 -18.09 1.25
CA SER A 118 13.19 -18.41 2.65
C SER A 118 14.02 -17.28 3.28
N PRO A 119 13.78 -16.95 4.57
CA PRO A 119 14.58 -15.95 5.30
C PRO A 119 16.09 -16.28 5.39
N THR A 120 16.47 -17.49 5.02
CA THR A 120 17.88 -17.91 4.93
C THR A 120 18.62 -17.29 3.75
N LEU A 121 17.90 -16.89 2.70
CA LEU A 121 18.46 -16.28 1.49
C LEU A 121 18.33 -14.76 1.52
N GLU A 122 17.22 -14.24 2.05
CA GLU A 122 17.02 -12.80 2.30
C GLU A 122 16.63 -12.56 3.76
N PRO A 123 17.61 -12.33 4.65
CA PRO A 123 17.36 -12.24 6.09
C PRO A 123 16.61 -10.97 6.51
N TYR A 124 16.58 -9.93 5.67
CA TYR A 124 16.02 -8.63 6.02
C TYR A 124 15.03 -8.14 4.99
N ALA A 125 13.95 -7.51 5.48
CA ALA A 125 13.04 -6.77 4.63
C ALA A 125 13.79 -5.61 3.94
N PRO A 126 13.43 -5.27 2.68
CA PRO A 126 14.03 -4.15 1.98
C PRO A 126 13.98 -2.86 2.80
N VAL A 127 15.14 -2.24 2.98
CA VAL A 127 15.26 -0.92 3.62
C VAL A 127 15.12 0.13 2.53
N ILE A 128 13.93 0.71 2.44
CA ILE A 128 13.65 1.80 1.51
C ILE A 128 13.88 3.11 2.27
N ASP A 129 14.90 3.86 1.85
CA ASP A 129 15.09 5.23 2.29
C ASP A 129 14.29 6.13 1.34
N VAL A 130 13.26 6.78 1.88
CA VAL A 130 12.41 7.69 1.11
C VAL A 130 12.96 9.08 1.34
N ASP A 131 13.32 9.78 0.26
CA ASP A 131 13.70 11.17 0.33
C ASP A 131 12.48 12.02 0.71
N ILE A 132 12.51 12.54 1.93
CA ILE A 132 11.47 13.42 2.49
C ILE A 132 11.91 14.89 2.51
N SER A 133 13.00 15.24 1.83
CA SER A 133 13.54 16.61 1.84
C SER A 133 12.54 17.65 1.28
N GLU A 134 11.70 17.24 0.33
CA GLU A 134 10.66 18.07 -0.28
C GLU A 134 9.30 17.97 0.42
N GLU A 135 9.15 17.11 1.44
CA GLU A 135 7.89 16.97 2.17
C GLU A 135 7.69 18.12 3.18
N PRO A 136 6.48 18.71 3.25
CA PRO A 136 6.20 19.77 4.21
C PRO A 136 6.27 19.24 5.65
N MET A 137 6.95 19.98 6.52
CA MET A 137 7.07 19.59 7.94
C MET A 137 5.69 19.39 8.58
N PRO A 138 5.52 18.35 9.42
CA PRO A 138 4.25 18.09 10.08
C PRO A 138 3.82 19.27 10.97
N GLU A 139 2.55 19.65 10.86
CA GLU A 139 1.99 20.72 11.68
C GLU A 139 2.02 20.33 13.16
N LYS A 140 2.62 21.19 14.00
CA LYS A 140 2.72 20.90 15.44
C LYS A 140 1.31 20.88 16.06
N PRO A 141 0.94 19.84 16.80
CA PRO A 141 -0.38 19.77 17.42
C PRO A 141 -0.57 20.90 18.43
N LYS A 142 -1.71 21.60 18.35
CA LYS A 142 -2.09 22.63 19.34
C LYS A 142 -2.22 21.98 20.72
N ARG A 143 -1.28 22.28 21.62
CA ARG A 143 -1.35 21.79 23.02
C ARG A 143 -2.60 22.38 23.67
N LYS A 144 -3.55 21.52 24.07
CA LYS A 144 -4.68 21.95 24.91
C LYS A 144 -4.11 22.37 26.27
N ARG A 145 -4.45 23.58 26.74
CA ARG A 145 -4.11 24.02 28.10
C ARG A 145 -4.73 23.04 29.10
N ALA A 146 -3.97 22.66 30.12
CA ALA A 146 -4.49 21.89 31.23
C ALA A 146 -5.68 22.65 31.84
N ARG A 147 -6.81 21.96 31.99
CA ARG A 147 -7.98 22.49 32.68
C ARG A 147 -7.60 22.57 34.17
N ARG A 148 -7.56 23.79 34.71
CA ARG A 148 -7.38 24.04 36.15
C ARG A 148 -8.63 23.63 36.90
#